data_AF-A0A2C9CGY0-F1
#
_entry.id   AF-A0A2C9CGY0-F1
#
_cell.length_a   1.000
_cell.length_b   1.000
_cell.length_c   1.000
_cell.angle_alpha   90.00
_cell.angle_beta   90.00
_cell.angle_gamma   90.00
#
_symmetry.space_group_name_H-M   'P 1'
#
loop_
_entity.id
_entity.type
_entity.pdbx_description
1 polymer ?
#
loop_
_entity_poly.entity_id
_entity_poly.type
_entity_poly.pdbx_seq_one_letter_code
_entity_poly.pdbx_strand_id
1 'polypeptide(L)'
;MNIQLSHETIAAIVTPIGEGGIGKIVVSGPKALNMANDIFEGKHIKDLCNAENGKLYYGHIVSGNQRIDEVILNVEKQGNSFTGEDVVEINCHGGIRILMRVYELIVSHGAKKETWEGLAAQALENDQIDAIQKEALPELVAARTKLCAKVLLDQYNGALSKTLHKCMDITKQMECASAEGHNTEEEVIFPLKELTHSIDALLNTAPFGMALISPQAIVILGKPNVGKSTLMNAVLGEEQMIVHHEPGTTRDYASEYISIEDIPFEIVDTAGIRKTEDTVESMSIEMTREQLGRADKVLAIFDNSKPLDHEDREILDALKSWKMAKAYERQRAYTIIPLINKTDLPAQLDTKIIESEIASPVYYISAQKKEGLDVVYEKLVEEFNTCYHPGTPVVFNKRQFHLLSGARRMLETAAFSAATIQELRNIFNECLRGAIY
;
A
#
# COMPACT_ATOMS: atom_id res chain seq x y z
N MET A 1 -13.32 -16.12 30.98
CA MET A 1 -14.06 -14.89 31.32
C MET A 1 -13.67 -13.87 30.27
N ASN A 2 -14.51 -13.67 29.26
CA ASN A 2 -14.31 -12.59 28.30
C ASN A 2 -14.55 -11.29 29.04
N ILE A 3 -13.49 -10.52 29.30
CA ILE A 3 -13.63 -9.13 29.68
C ILE A 3 -14.11 -8.43 28.41
N GLN A 4 -15.44 -8.33 28.24
CA GLN A 4 -16.01 -7.38 27.30
C GLN A 4 -15.60 -6.00 27.81
N LEU A 5 -14.51 -5.45 27.26
CA LEU A 5 -14.27 -4.02 27.33
C LEU A 5 -15.55 -3.40 26.74
N SER A 6 -16.30 -2.63 27.53
CA SER A 6 -17.50 -1.99 26.99
C SER A 6 -17.02 -0.89 26.04
N HIS A 7 -16.93 -1.20 24.74
CA HIS A 7 -16.48 -0.24 23.74
C HIS A 7 -17.46 0.94 23.70
N GLU A 8 -16.92 2.14 23.59
CA GLU A 8 -17.73 3.33 23.33
C GLU A 8 -18.38 3.18 21.95
N THR A 9 -19.63 3.63 21.80
CA THR A 9 -20.28 3.62 20.48
C THR A 9 -19.65 4.70 19.61
N ILE A 10 -19.13 4.33 18.44
CA ILE A 10 -18.47 5.23 17.51
C ILE A 10 -19.36 5.55 16.32
N ALA A 11 -19.15 6.70 15.70
CA ALA A 11 -19.76 7.08 14.43
C ALA A 11 -18.70 7.56 13.45
N ALA A 12 -18.76 7.05 12.21
CA ALA A 12 -17.83 7.37 11.14
C ALA A 12 -18.56 7.62 9.82
N ILE A 13 -18.11 8.62 9.06
CA ILE A 13 -18.48 8.80 7.66
C ILE A 13 -17.58 7.88 6.83
N VAL A 14 -18.17 6.99 6.02
CA VAL A 14 -17.42 5.95 5.28
C VAL A 14 -17.42 6.17 3.75
N THR A 15 -18.01 7.27 3.30
CA THR A 15 -17.93 7.75 1.90
C THR A 15 -17.03 8.98 1.83
N PRO A 16 -16.34 9.22 0.70
CA PRO A 16 -15.57 10.44 0.50
C PRO A 16 -16.40 11.69 0.78
N ILE A 17 -15.80 12.67 1.45
CA ILE A 17 -16.45 13.96 1.68
C ILE A 17 -16.43 14.74 0.36
N GLY A 18 -17.60 14.96 -0.23
CA GLY A 18 -17.74 15.62 -1.51
C GLY A 18 -19.20 15.68 -1.94
N GLU A 19 -19.43 16.03 -3.21
CA GLU A 19 -20.75 15.93 -3.81
C GLU A 19 -20.92 14.53 -4.40
N GLY A 20 -21.95 13.82 -3.97
CA GLY A 20 -22.32 12.51 -4.48
C GLY A 20 -23.82 12.24 -4.35
N GLY A 21 -24.29 11.17 -4.97
CA GLY A 21 -25.68 10.75 -4.84
C GLY A 21 -26.01 10.26 -3.42
N ILE A 22 -25.06 9.63 -2.74
CA ILE A 22 -25.24 8.99 -1.43
C ILE A 22 -24.07 9.35 -0.52
N GLY A 23 -24.37 9.64 0.75
CA GLY A 23 -23.40 9.70 1.84
C GLY A 23 -23.73 8.60 2.85
N LYS A 24 -22.71 7.91 3.36
CA LYS A 24 -22.90 6.80 4.32
C LYS A 24 -22.24 7.12 5.66
N ILE A 25 -23.02 6.98 6.73
CA ILE A 25 -22.55 7.04 8.11
C ILE A 25 -22.73 5.67 8.73
N VAL A 26 -21.72 5.17 9.42
CA VAL A 26 -21.79 3.91 10.17
C VAL A 26 -21.68 4.22 11.65
N VAL A 27 -22.61 3.68 12.44
CA VAL A 27 -22.63 3.76 13.90
C VAL A 27 -22.42 2.36 14.44
N SER A 28 -21.38 2.14 15.25
CA SER A 28 -21.01 0.81 15.76
C SER A 28 -20.83 0.84 17.26
N GLY A 29 -21.46 -0.09 17.97
CA GLY A 29 -21.24 -0.31 19.40
C GLY A 29 -22.52 -0.58 20.19
N PRO A 30 -22.40 -0.74 21.52
CA PRO A 30 -23.50 -1.22 22.37
C PRO A 30 -24.73 -0.31 22.44
N LYS A 31 -24.61 0.96 22.02
CA LYS A 31 -25.71 1.93 21.97
C LYS A 31 -26.12 2.29 20.54
N ALA A 32 -25.55 1.66 19.51
CA ALA A 32 -25.78 2.02 18.11
C ALA A 32 -27.28 1.99 17.74
N LEU A 33 -27.98 0.91 18.09
CA LEU A 33 -29.42 0.78 17.84
C LEU A 33 -30.23 1.87 18.55
N ASN A 34 -29.95 2.12 19.83
CA ASN A 34 -30.67 3.13 20.63
C ASN A 34 -30.45 4.54 20.07
N MET A 35 -29.20 4.91 19.77
CA MET A 35 -28.87 6.22 19.19
C MET A 35 -29.53 6.44 17.84
N ALA A 36 -29.55 5.41 16.98
CA ALA A 36 -30.25 5.48 15.71
C ALA A 36 -31.78 5.61 15.91
N ASN A 37 -32.34 4.90 16.89
CA ASN A 37 -33.78 4.93 17.20
C ASN A 37 -34.24 6.32 17.63
N ASP A 38 -33.43 7.03 18.41
CA ASP A 38 -33.74 8.37 18.91
C ASP A 38 -33.90 9.42 17.81
N ILE A 39 -33.26 9.18 16.65
CA ILE A 39 -33.21 10.13 15.54
C ILE A 39 -33.94 9.64 14.29
N PHE A 40 -34.48 8.43 14.27
CA PHE A 40 -35.06 7.81 13.08
C PHE A 40 -36.57 7.58 13.21
N GLU A 41 -37.32 8.14 12.25
CA GLU A 41 -38.74 7.88 12.08
C GLU A 41 -38.95 6.87 10.94
N GLY A 42 -39.03 5.58 11.29
CA GLY A 42 -39.22 4.49 10.35
C GLY A 42 -40.66 4.35 9.84
N LYS A 43 -40.83 4.11 8.53
CA LYS A 43 -42.17 3.93 7.94
C LYS A 43 -42.90 2.67 8.41
N HIS A 44 -42.15 1.59 8.61
CA HIS A 44 -42.68 0.26 8.98
C HIS A 44 -41.98 -0.36 10.20
N ILE A 45 -41.13 0.40 10.88
CA ILE A 45 -40.47 -0.01 12.11
C ILE A 45 -40.52 1.15 13.10
N LYS A 46 -40.98 0.87 14.32
CA LYS A 46 -41.04 1.88 15.39
C LYS A 46 -39.84 1.84 16.32
N ASP A 47 -39.19 0.68 16.40
CA ASP A 47 -38.07 0.44 17.30
C ASP A 47 -37.05 -0.47 16.62
N LEU A 48 -35.86 0.09 16.35
CA LEU A 48 -34.75 -0.60 15.70
C LEU A 48 -34.18 -1.76 16.54
N CYS A 49 -34.43 -1.82 17.85
CA CYS A 49 -34.08 -2.98 18.66
C CYS A 49 -34.79 -4.26 18.17
N ASN A 50 -35.99 -4.12 17.60
CA ASN A 50 -36.77 -5.20 17.01
C ASN A 50 -36.45 -5.45 15.53
N ALA A 51 -35.46 -4.77 14.96
CA ALA A 51 -35.06 -4.97 13.58
C ALA A 51 -34.56 -6.41 13.34
N GLU A 52 -34.93 -6.97 12.20
CA GLU A 52 -34.28 -8.15 11.61
C GLU A 52 -32.86 -7.78 11.14
N ASN A 53 -31.91 -8.71 11.34
CA ASN A 53 -30.52 -8.57 10.93
C ASN A 53 -30.39 -8.51 9.39
N GLY A 54 -29.60 -7.57 8.87
CA GLY A 54 -29.33 -7.39 7.44
C GLY A 54 -30.50 -6.84 6.63
N LYS A 55 -31.54 -6.31 7.29
CA LYS A 55 -32.74 -5.75 6.63
C LYS A 55 -32.62 -4.25 6.47
N LEU A 56 -33.13 -3.76 5.34
CA LEU A 56 -33.20 -2.34 5.03
C LEU A 56 -34.50 -1.70 5.55
N TYR A 57 -34.38 -0.55 6.18
CA TYR A 57 -35.50 0.24 6.71
C TYR A 57 -35.50 1.64 6.11
N TYR A 58 -36.61 1.99 5.50
CA TYR A 58 -36.83 3.31 4.93
C TYR A 58 -37.54 4.23 5.93
N GLY A 59 -37.10 5.48 6.01
CA GLY A 59 -37.68 6.47 6.89
C GLY A 59 -37.00 7.83 6.79
N HIS A 60 -37.11 8.63 7.85
CA HIS A 60 -36.53 9.96 7.91
C HIS A 60 -35.65 10.11 9.15
N ILE A 61 -34.55 10.83 9.01
CA ILE A 61 -33.81 11.35 10.17
C ILE A 61 -34.50 12.63 10.63
N VAL A 62 -34.76 12.73 11.93
CA VAL A 62 -35.49 13.83 12.55
C VAL A 62 -34.70 14.41 13.71
N SER A 63 -34.83 15.73 13.93
CA SER A 63 -34.36 16.40 15.14
C SER A 63 -35.50 17.27 15.68
N GLY A 64 -36.03 16.86 16.84
CA GLY A 64 -37.28 17.42 17.36
C GLY A 64 -38.41 17.22 16.34
N ASN A 65 -39.04 18.33 15.92
CA ASN A 65 -40.14 18.32 14.94
C ASN A 65 -39.69 18.54 13.48
N GLN A 66 -38.38 18.64 13.23
CA GLN A 66 -37.85 18.90 11.89
C GLN A 66 -37.31 17.62 11.25
N ARG A 67 -37.78 17.32 10.03
CA ARG A 67 -37.15 16.33 9.16
C ARG A 67 -35.85 16.89 8.59
N ILE A 68 -34.77 16.16 8.81
CA ILE A 68 -33.44 16.49 8.31
C ILE A 68 -33.27 15.89 6.92
N ASP A 69 -33.40 14.57 6.82
CA ASP A 69 -33.21 13.84 5.57
C ASP A 69 -34.12 12.63 5.46
N GLU A 70 -34.35 12.18 4.24
CA GLU A 70 -34.97 10.90 3.89
C GLU A 70 -33.85 9.86 3.69
N VAL A 71 -33.90 8.74 4.41
CA VAL A 71 -32.76 7.79 4.51
C VAL A 71 -33.18 6.34 4.38
N ILE A 72 -32.19 5.48 4.07
CA ILE A 72 -32.28 4.04 4.20
C ILE A 72 -31.28 3.58 5.26
N LEU A 73 -31.79 2.93 6.30
CA LEU A 73 -30.98 2.28 7.34
C LEU A 73 -30.75 0.81 7.00
N ASN A 74 -29.54 0.32 7.21
CA ASN A 74 -29.25 -1.11 7.37
C ASN A 74 -28.95 -1.37 8.86
N VAL A 75 -29.41 -2.50 9.39
CA VAL A 75 -29.13 -2.91 10.77
C VAL A 75 -28.47 -4.28 10.77
N GLU A 76 -27.25 -4.34 11.30
CA GLU A 76 -26.51 -5.58 11.54
C GLU A 76 -26.37 -5.77 13.06
N LYS A 77 -26.82 -6.92 13.56
CA LYS A 77 -26.79 -7.24 14.98
C LYS A 77 -25.46 -7.89 15.35
N GLN A 78 -25.14 -7.77 16.64
CA GLN A 78 -23.96 -8.37 17.26
C GLN A 78 -23.69 -9.80 16.75
N GLY A 79 -22.42 -10.09 16.44
CA GLY A 79 -21.95 -11.37 15.91
C GLY A 79 -22.19 -11.60 14.41
N ASN A 80 -22.87 -10.68 13.71
CA ASN A 80 -23.13 -10.77 12.27
C ASN A 80 -22.70 -9.49 11.51
N SER A 81 -21.99 -8.58 12.16
CA SER A 81 -21.55 -7.30 11.60
C SER A 81 -20.03 -7.28 11.40
N PHE A 82 -19.55 -6.33 10.61
CA PHE A 82 -18.11 -6.13 10.38
C PHE A 82 -17.31 -5.93 11.68
N THR A 83 -17.86 -5.18 12.64
CA THR A 83 -17.18 -4.90 13.92
C THR A 83 -17.45 -5.96 14.98
N GLY A 84 -18.38 -6.88 14.75
CA GLY A 84 -18.83 -7.89 15.71
C GLY A 84 -19.84 -7.36 16.73
N GLU A 85 -20.12 -6.05 16.75
CA GLU A 85 -21.11 -5.39 17.60
C GLU A 85 -22.39 -5.01 16.85
N ASP A 86 -23.35 -4.39 17.51
CA ASP A 86 -24.49 -3.81 16.79
C ASP A 86 -24.01 -2.65 15.91
N VAL A 87 -24.39 -2.69 14.63
CA VAL A 87 -24.04 -1.70 13.61
C VAL A 87 -25.32 -1.17 12.94
N VAL A 88 -25.41 0.15 12.83
CA VAL A 88 -26.42 0.83 12.03
C VAL A 88 -25.73 1.61 10.93
N GLU A 89 -26.06 1.30 9.67
CA GLU A 89 -25.58 2.04 8.52
C GLU A 89 -26.66 2.99 8.02
N ILE A 90 -26.36 4.29 8.01
CA ILE A 90 -27.28 5.35 7.58
C ILE A 90 -26.87 5.81 6.19
N ASN A 91 -27.69 5.50 5.19
CA ASN A 91 -27.51 5.96 3.82
C ASN A 91 -28.40 7.19 3.61
N CYS A 92 -27.76 8.35 3.50
CA CYS A 92 -28.38 9.67 3.35
C CYS A 92 -28.01 10.28 1.99
N HIS A 93 -28.60 11.42 1.64
CA HIS A 93 -28.19 12.13 0.43
C HIS A 93 -26.73 12.60 0.54
N GLY A 94 -25.96 12.44 -0.54
CA GLY A 94 -24.50 12.70 -0.53
C GLY A 94 -24.08 14.16 -0.60
N GLY A 95 -24.93 15.10 -0.17
CA GLY A 95 -24.55 16.51 -0.05
C GLY A 95 -23.77 16.76 1.24
N ILE A 96 -22.63 17.45 1.16
CA ILE A 96 -21.74 17.70 2.31
C ILE A 96 -22.51 18.24 3.53
N ARG A 97 -23.40 19.23 3.32
CA ARG A 97 -24.16 19.85 4.42
C ARG A 97 -25.17 18.92 5.07
N ILE A 98 -25.82 18.06 4.29
CA ILE A 98 -26.85 17.16 4.82
C ILE A 98 -26.20 15.97 5.54
N LEU A 99 -25.16 15.39 4.95
CA LEU A 99 -24.34 14.33 5.55
C LEU A 99 -23.76 14.78 6.89
N MET A 100 -23.13 15.95 6.94
CA MET A 100 -22.56 16.49 8.18
C MET A 100 -23.65 16.76 9.24
N ARG A 101 -24.84 17.22 8.85
CA ARG A 101 -25.93 17.47 9.79
C ARG A 101 -26.45 16.18 10.43
N VAL A 102 -26.57 15.10 9.66
CA VAL A 102 -26.95 13.77 10.18
C VAL A 102 -25.83 13.23 11.09
N TYR A 103 -24.57 13.36 10.68
CA TYR A 103 -23.42 12.92 11.45
C TYR A 103 -23.31 13.65 12.81
N GLU A 104 -23.41 14.98 12.80
CA GLU A 104 -23.38 15.80 14.03
C GLU A 104 -24.55 15.48 14.97
N LEU A 105 -25.73 15.15 14.42
CA LEU A 105 -26.87 14.72 15.23
C LEU A 105 -26.56 13.43 15.98
N ILE A 106 -26.02 12.41 15.32
CA ILE A 106 -25.65 11.13 15.97
C ILE A 106 -24.61 11.37 17.07
N VAL A 107 -23.59 12.18 16.77
CA VAL A 107 -22.55 12.53 17.74
C VAL A 107 -23.13 13.26 18.95
N SER A 108 -24.12 14.15 18.76
CA SER A 108 -24.80 14.84 19.86
C SER A 108 -25.60 13.90 20.77
N HIS A 109 -25.93 12.68 20.31
CA HIS A 109 -26.55 11.62 21.10
C HIS A 109 -25.52 10.73 21.82
N GLY A 110 -24.23 11.08 21.76
CA GLY A 110 -23.17 10.46 22.56
C GLY A 110 -22.28 9.48 21.80
N ALA A 111 -22.38 9.41 20.47
CA ALA A 111 -21.41 8.65 19.68
C ALA A 111 -20.06 9.37 19.64
N LYS A 112 -18.97 8.63 19.84
CA LYS A 112 -17.61 9.15 19.67
C LYS A 112 -17.34 9.38 18.17
N LYS A 113 -16.77 10.53 17.82
CA LYS A 113 -16.32 10.81 16.45
C LYS A 113 -15.12 9.93 16.11
N GLU A 114 -15.22 9.14 15.06
CA GLU A 114 -14.13 8.32 14.55
C GLU A 114 -14.08 8.36 13.01
N THR A 115 -12.96 7.91 12.46
CA THR A 115 -12.83 7.65 11.03
C THR A 115 -13.27 6.22 10.69
N TRP A 116 -13.37 5.89 9.40
CA TRP A 116 -13.73 4.54 8.98
C TRP A 116 -12.65 3.51 9.35
N GLU A 117 -11.39 3.91 9.48
CA GLU A 117 -10.29 3.10 10.02
C GLU A 117 -10.50 2.75 11.51
N GLY A 118 -11.24 3.59 12.25
CA GLY A 118 -11.68 3.30 13.62
C GLY A 118 -12.62 2.10 13.70
N LEU A 119 -13.48 1.90 12.69
CA LEU A 119 -14.33 0.69 12.60
C LEU A 119 -13.48 -0.56 12.42
N ALA A 120 -12.43 -0.49 11.59
CA ALA A 120 -11.51 -1.61 11.39
C ALA A 120 -10.67 -1.89 12.66
N ALA A 121 -10.33 -0.87 13.45
CA ALA A 121 -9.69 -1.06 14.75
C ALA A 121 -10.62 -1.79 15.73
N GLN A 122 -11.89 -1.40 15.80
CA GLN A 122 -12.90 -2.07 16.63
C GLN A 122 -13.15 -3.51 16.17
N ALA A 123 -13.18 -3.77 14.86
CA ALA A 123 -13.27 -5.13 14.32
C ALA A 123 -12.08 -6.03 14.74
N LEU A 124 -10.86 -5.47 14.75
CA LEU A 124 -9.67 -6.16 15.25
C LEU A 124 -9.76 -6.44 16.75
N GLU A 125 -10.19 -5.47 17.55
CA GLU A 125 -10.37 -5.62 19.00
C GLU A 125 -11.40 -6.71 19.35
N ASN A 126 -12.41 -6.89 18.49
CA ASN A 126 -13.46 -7.89 18.62
C ASN A 126 -13.17 -9.22 17.90
N ASP A 127 -11.90 -9.46 17.53
CA ASP A 127 -11.43 -10.68 16.84
C ASP A 127 -12.22 -11.01 15.54
N GLN A 128 -12.84 -10.01 14.89
CA GLN A 128 -13.55 -10.22 13.60
C GLN A 128 -12.59 -10.27 12.42
N ILE A 129 -11.50 -9.51 12.54
CA ILE A 129 -10.40 -9.48 11.58
C ILE A 129 -9.07 -9.55 12.34
N ASP A 130 -8.02 -9.96 11.66
CA ASP A 130 -6.66 -9.86 12.16
C ASP A 130 -5.97 -8.55 11.71
N ALA A 131 -4.79 -8.28 12.25
CA ALA A 131 -4.05 -7.05 11.97
C ALA A 131 -3.59 -6.94 10.51
N ILE A 132 -3.38 -8.06 9.82
CA ILE A 132 -3.00 -8.06 8.40
C ILE A 132 -4.20 -7.63 7.56
N GLN A 133 -5.38 -8.15 7.87
CA GLN A 133 -6.63 -7.76 7.22
C GLN A 133 -6.93 -6.28 7.47
N LYS A 134 -6.74 -5.80 8.71
CA LYS A 134 -6.86 -4.37 9.06
C LYS A 134 -5.86 -3.51 8.26
N GLU A 135 -4.63 -3.96 8.11
CA GLU A 135 -3.59 -3.26 7.33
C GLU A 135 -3.89 -3.24 5.83
N ALA A 136 -4.53 -4.28 5.29
CA ALA A 136 -4.87 -4.36 3.87
C ALA A 136 -6.00 -3.40 3.48
N LEU A 137 -6.92 -3.05 4.38
CA LEU A 137 -8.08 -2.20 4.11
C LEU A 137 -7.74 -0.80 3.56
N PRO A 138 -6.92 0.04 4.22
CA PRO A 138 -6.56 1.35 3.68
C PRO A 138 -5.80 1.23 2.35
N GLU A 139 -4.97 0.20 2.21
CA GLU A 139 -4.21 -0.04 0.99
C GLU A 139 -5.11 -0.46 -0.17
N LEU A 140 -6.20 -1.18 0.09
CA LEU A 140 -7.22 -1.52 -0.92
C LEU A 140 -7.90 -0.27 -1.47
N VAL A 141 -8.19 0.70 -0.60
CA VAL A 141 -8.79 1.98 -0.98
C VAL A 141 -7.80 2.82 -1.81
N ALA A 142 -6.51 2.78 -1.45
CA ALA A 142 -5.44 3.48 -2.14
C ALA A 142 -4.84 2.72 -3.35
N ALA A 143 -5.38 1.55 -3.69
CA ALA A 143 -4.79 0.68 -4.71
C ALA A 143 -4.80 1.35 -6.10
N ARG A 144 -3.59 1.47 -6.66
CA ARG A 144 -3.33 2.20 -7.92
C ARG A 144 -3.44 1.33 -9.17
N THR A 145 -3.25 0.03 -9.04
CA THR A 145 -3.27 -0.93 -10.17
C THR A 145 -4.23 -2.08 -9.88
N LYS A 146 -4.68 -2.76 -10.94
CA LYS A 146 -5.54 -3.95 -10.83
C LYS A 146 -4.85 -5.07 -10.04
N LEU A 147 -3.55 -5.25 -10.25
CA LEU A 147 -2.75 -6.24 -9.52
C LEU A 147 -2.65 -5.89 -8.04
N CYS A 148 -2.40 -4.63 -7.69
CA CYS A 148 -2.36 -4.17 -6.30
C CYS A 148 -3.67 -4.51 -5.57
N ALA A 149 -4.81 -4.13 -6.16
CA ALA A 149 -6.13 -4.44 -5.59
C ALA A 149 -6.35 -5.95 -5.42
N LYS A 150 -5.95 -6.76 -6.40
CA LYS A 150 -6.11 -8.22 -6.36
C LYS A 150 -5.25 -8.87 -5.27
N VAL A 151 -3.97 -8.50 -5.18
CA VAL A 151 -3.05 -9.03 -4.17
C VAL A 151 -3.53 -8.68 -2.76
N LEU A 152 -3.92 -7.42 -2.56
CA LEU A 152 -4.43 -6.93 -1.28
C LEU A 152 -5.76 -7.59 -0.90
N LEU A 153 -6.64 -7.86 -1.86
CA LEU A 153 -7.91 -8.54 -1.60
C LEU A 153 -7.68 -9.97 -1.12
N ASP A 154 -6.67 -10.67 -1.67
CA ASP A 154 -6.28 -11.98 -1.17
C ASP A 154 -5.74 -11.92 0.27
N GLN A 155 -4.95 -10.89 0.59
CA GLN A 155 -4.44 -10.72 1.96
C GLN A 155 -5.57 -10.36 2.93
N TYR A 156 -6.50 -9.51 2.52
CA TYR A 156 -7.73 -9.23 3.27
C TYR A 156 -8.61 -10.48 3.47
N ASN A 157 -8.63 -11.40 2.49
CA ASN A 157 -9.28 -12.72 2.62
C ASN A 157 -8.44 -13.75 3.40
N GLY A 158 -7.36 -13.31 4.03
CA GLY A 158 -6.55 -14.08 4.98
C GLY A 158 -5.50 -14.99 4.34
N ALA A 159 -5.03 -14.72 3.12
CA ALA A 159 -3.97 -15.52 2.48
C ALA A 159 -2.69 -15.57 3.34
N LEU A 160 -2.15 -14.40 3.71
CA LEU A 160 -1.00 -14.31 4.62
C LEU A 160 -1.35 -14.84 6.02
N SER A 161 -2.51 -14.48 6.57
CA SER A 161 -2.96 -14.90 7.90
C SER A 161 -2.98 -16.42 8.06
N LYS A 162 -3.57 -17.14 7.09
CA LYS A 162 -3.60 -18.61 7.07
C LYS A 162 -2.20 -19.22 7.08
N THR A 163 -1.25 -18.57 6.41
CA THR A 163 0.15 -19.04 6.36
C THR A 163 0.84 -18.83 7.71
N LEU A 164 0.61 -17.68 8.36
CA LEU A 164 1.13 -17.42 9.71
C LEU A 164 0.51 -18.31 10.79
N HIS A 165 -0.79 -18.63 10.68
CA HIS A 165 -1.41 -19.61 11.57
C HIS A 165 -0.76 -20.99 11.44
N LYS A 166 -0.43 -21.44 10.22
CA LYS A 166 0.35 -22.68 10.02
C LYS A 166 1.72 -22.60 10.68
N CYS A 167 2.44 -21.48 10.52
CA CYS A 167 3.72 -21.27 11.22
C CYS A 167 3.55 -21.34 12.74
N MET A 168 2.46 -20.78 13.27
CA MET A 168 2.14 -20.82 14.69
C MET A 168 1.82 -22.25 15.16
N ASP A 169 1.09 -23.04 14.37
CA ASP A 169 0.82 -24.45 14.65
C ASP A 169 2.11 -25.27 14.68
N ILE A 170 3.04 -25.02 13.75
CA ILE A 170 4.37 -25.63 13.74
C ILE A 170 5.13 -25.30 15.04
N THR A 171 5.16 -24.02 15.45
CA THR A 171 5.83 -23.65 16.72
C THR A 171 5.22 -24.33 17.93
N LYS A 172 3.89 -24.53 17.95
CA LYS A 172 3.19 -25.25 19.02
C LYS A 172 3.57 -26.73 19.07
N GLN A 173 3.70 -27.39 17.93
CA GLN A 173 4.14 -28.78 17.87
C GLN A 173 5.55 -28.95 18.45
N MET A 174 6.47 -28.04 18.09
CA MET A 174 7.84 -28.05 18.59
C MET A 174 7.90 -27.79 20.11
N GLU A 175 7.04 -26.90 20.62
CA GLU A 175 6.91 -26.61 22.06
C GLU A 175 6.50 -27.86 22.84
N CYS A 176 5.50 -28.60 22.34
CA CYS A 176 5.04 -29.86 22.94
C CYS A 176 6.14 -30.94 22.96
N ALA A 177 6.83 -31.17 21.83
CA ALA A 177 7.91 -32.15 21.76
C ALA A 177 9.06 -31.84 22.74
N SER A 178 9.44 -30.55 22.83
CA SER A 178 10.48 -30.12 23.77
C SER A 178 10.07 -30.31 25.24
N ALA A 179 8.79 -30.12 25.58
CA ALA A 179 8.29 -30.29 26.95
C ALA A 179 8.23 -31.77 27.38
N GLU A 180 7.96 -32.66 26.43
CA GLU A 180 7.90 -34.11 26.64
C GLU A 180 9.30 -34.78 26.63
N GLY A 181 10.36 -34.01 26.36
CA GLY A 181 11.75 -34.48 26.35
C GLY A 181 12.12 -35.27 25.10
N HIS A 182 11.30 -35.21 24.05
CA HIS A 182 11.60 -35.79 22.76
C HIS A 182 12.54 -34.87 21.97
N ASN A 183 13.61 -35.44 21.44
CA ASN A 183 14.60 -34.75 20.60
C ASN A 183 14.88 -35.58 19.33
N THR A 184 13.84 -36.16 18.73
CA THR A 184 13.98 -36.91 17.48
C THR A 184 14.11 -35.94 16.29
N GLU A 185 14.74 -36.39 15.20
CA GLU A 185 14.88 -35.54 13.99
C GLU A 185 13.51 -35.17 13.39
N GLU A 186 12.52 -36.05 13.50
CA GLU A 186 11.17 -35.86 12.97
C GLU A 186 10.36 -34.82 13.74
N GLU A 187 10.58 -34.67 15.05
CA GLU A 187 9.79 -33.78 15.91
C GLU A 187 10.37 -32.37 16.05
N VAL A 188 11.67 -32.20 15.75
CA VAL A 188 12.36 -30.90 15.91
C VAL A 188 12.98 -30.41 14.62
N ILE A 189 13.73 -31.24 13.89
CA ILE A 189 14.49 -30.79 12.71
C ILE A 189 13.58 -30.57 11.50
N PHE A 190 12.64 -31.49 11.24
CA PHE A 190 11.72 -31.36 10.11
C PHE A 190 10.79 -30.13 10.25
N PRO A 191 10.10 -29.91 11.39
CA PRO A 191 9.29 -28.72 11.61
C PRO A 191 10.10 -27.41 11.51
N LEU A 192 11.36 -27.42 11.99
CA LEU A 192 12.24 -26.26 11.87
C LEU A 192 12.54 -25.90 10.42
N LYS A 193 12.84 -26.90 9.60
CA LYS A 193 13.09 -26.71 8.16
C LYS A 193 11.83 -26.22 7.44
N GLU A 194 10.68 -26.78 7.76
CA GLU A 194 9.39 -26.37 7.21
C GLU A 194 9.08 -24.91 7.57
N LEU A 195 9.28 -24.52 8.83
CA LEU A 195 9.09 -23.15 9.30
C LEU A 195 10.05 -22.18 8.60
N THR A 196 11.33 -22.55 8.51
CA THR A 196 12.36 -21.75 7.84
C THR A 196 12.00 -21.53 6.37
N HIS A 197 11.62 -22.61 5.66
CA HIS A 197 11.21 -22.53 4.26
C HIS A 197 9.96 -21.66 4.07
N SER A 198 8.99 -21.76 4.98
CA SER A 198 7.77 -20.95 4.94
C SER A 198 8.08 -19.46 5.12
N ILE A 199 8.95 -19.11 6.07
CA ILE A 199 9.35 -17.71 6.28
C ILE A 199 10.18 -17.19 5.10
N ASP A 200 11.10 -17.98 4.56
CA ASP A 200 11.89 -17.60 3.38
C ASP A 200 10.98 -17.35 2.17
N ALA A 201 9.97 -18.22 1.96
CA ALA A 201 8.98 -18.03 0.90
C ALA A 201 8.20 -16.72 1.09
N LEU A 202 7.78 -16.39 2.31
CA LEU A 202 7.10 -15.12 2.61
C LEU A 202 8.02 -13.91 2.38
N LEU A 203 9.25 -13.93 2.87
CA LEU A 203 10.21 -12.84 2.72
C LEU A 203 10.57 -12.59 1.25
N ASN A 204 10.62 -13.64 0.42
CA ASN A 204 10.86 -13.51 -1.01
C ASN A 204 9.74 -12.75 -1.74
N THR A 205 8.50 -12.74 -1.21
CA THR A 205 7.40 -11.94 -1.78
C THR A 205 7.44 -10.46 -1.36
N ALA A 206 8.22 -10.12 -0.34
CA ALA A 206 8.18 -8.78 0.27
C ALA A 206 8.57 -7.64 -0.68
N PRO A 207 9.61 -7.76 -1.53
CA PRO A 207 9.94 -6.73 -2.51
C PRO A 207 8.76 -6.43 -3.44
N PHE A 208 8.11 -7.47 -3.97
CA PHE A 208 6.94 -7.37 -4.83
C PHE A 208 5.75 -6.74 -4.09
N GLY A 209 5.36 -7.26 -2.92
CA GLY A 209 4.22 -6.75 -2.18
C GLY A 209 4.38 -5.30 -1.72
N MET A 210 5.57 -4.93 -1.24
CA MET A 210 5.85 -3.55 -0.84
C MET A 210 5.85 -2.58 -2.02
N ALA A 211 6.32 -3.00 -3.21
CA ALA A 211 6.32 -2.16 -4.41
C ALA A 211 4.90 -1.82 -4.90
N LEU A 212 3.92 -2.70 -4.67
CA LEU A 212 2.52 -2.45 -5.04
C LEU A 212 1.87 -1.33 -4.22
N ILE A 213 2.34 -1.13 -2.99
CA ILE A 213 1.70 -0.24 -2.00
C ILE A 213 2.50 1.05 -1.78
N SER A 214 3.82 0.92 -1.80
CA SER A 214 4.78 2.02 -1.73
C SER A 214 5.51 2.13 -3.08
N PRO A 215 4.88 2.78 -4.09
CA PRO A 215 5.51 3.02 -5.39
C PRO A 215 6.90 3.62 -5.23
N GLN A 216 7.87 3.06 -5.96
CA GLN A 216 9.19 3.63 -6.03
C GLN A 216 9.20 4.90 -6.88
N ALA A 217 10.01 5.86 -6.48
CA ALA A 217 10.21 7.10 -7.20
C ALA A 217 11.24 6.92 -8.33
N ILE A 218 10.82 7.17 -9.57
CA ILE A 218 11.67 7.20 -10.76
C ILE A 218 12.02 8.66 -11.08
N VAL A 219 13.31 8.96 -11.17
CA VAL A 219 13.85 10.21 -11.72
C VAL A 219 14.38 9.96 -13.12
N ILE A 220 14.01 10.83 -14.06
CA ILE A 220 14.55 10.80 -15.42
C ILE A 220 15.56 11.92 -15.57
N LEU A 221 16.83 11.55 -15.65
CA LEU A 221 17.95 12.47 -15.67
C LEU A 221 18.59 12.49 -17.06
N GLY A 222 19.03 13.66 -17.50
CA GLY A 222 19.69 13.82 -18.80
C GLY A 222 19.76 15.29 -19.20
N LYS A 223 20.66 15.64 -20.10
CA LYS A 223 20.79 17.03 -20.59
C LYS A 223 19.57 17.51 -21.38
N PRO A 224 19.42 18.81 -21.65
CA PRO A 224 18.37 19.32 -22.54
C PRO A 224 18.41 18.64 -23.91
N ASN A 225 17.24 18.37 -24.51
CA ASN A 225 17.10 17.76 -25.85
C ASN A 225 17.70 16.35 -26.03
N VAL A 226 18.07 15.66 -24.94
CA VAL A 226 18.55 14.25 -24.98
C VAL A 226 17.41 13.26 -25.26
N GLY A 227 16.15 13.70 -25.14
CA GLY A 227 14.95 12.89 -25.38
C GLY A 227 14.20 12.43 -24.13
N LYS A 228 14.34 13.12 -22.98
CA LYS A 228 13.60 12.84 -21.74
C LYS A 228 12.08 12.82 -21.96
N SER A 229 11.51 13.90 -22.50
CA SER A 229 10.07 14.01 -22.76
C SER A 229 9.59 12.99 -23.80
N THR A 230 10.43 12.66 -24.79
CA THR A 230 10.13 11.62 -25.78
C THR A 230 10.07 10.24 -25.14
N LEU A 231 11.04 9.90 -24.27
CA LEU A 231 11.03 8.64 -23.51
C LEU A 231 9.81 8.58 -22.60
N MET A 232 9.52 9.68 -21.90
CA MET A 232 8.33 9.76 -21.06
C MET A 232 7.08 9.54 -21.87
N ASN A 233 6.84 10.25 -22.97
CA ASN A 233 5.64 9.99 -23.77
C ASN A 233 5.58 8.57 -24.36
N ALA A 234 6.75 7.94 -24.59
CA ALA A 234 6.81 6.56 -25.06
C ALA A 234 6.50 5.54 -23.95
N VAL A 235 6.87 5.82 -22.71
CA VAL A 235 6.60 5.01 -21.50
C VAL A 235 5.22 5.32 -20.92
N LEU A 236 4.91 6.60 -20.67
CA LEU A 236 3.63 7.20 -20.25
C LEU A 236 2.48 7.07 -21.28
N GLY A 237 2.54 6.16 -22.25
CA GLY A 237 1.42 5.97 -23.18
C GLY A 237 0.08 5.85 -22.43
N GLU A 238 -1.04 6.26 -23.04
CA GLU A 238 -2.34 6.39 -22.35
C GLU A 238 -2.77 5.14 -21.55
N GLU A 239 -2.31 3.95 -21.93
CA GLU A 239 -2.60 2.68 -21.25
C GLU A 239 -1.85 2.49 -19.91
N GLN A 240 -0.73 3.19 -19.69
CA GLN A 240 0.12 3.06 -18.49
C GLN A 240 -0.11 4.15 -17.44
N MET A 241 -0.87 5.20 -17.76
CA MET A 241 -1.18 6.29 -16.82
C MET A 241 -2.15 5.82 -15.73
N ILE A 242 -1.73 5.96 -14.48
CA ILE A 242 -2.63 5.76 -13.34
C ILE A 242 -3.23 7.11 -13.00
N VAL A 243 -4.47 7.32 -13.42
CA VAL A 243 -5.20 8.55 -13.07
C VAL A 243 -5.64 8.45 -11.61
N HIS A 244 -4.96 9.18 -10.74
CA HIS A 244 -5.44 9.42 -9.37
C HIS A 244 -6.04 10.83 -9.32
N HIS A 245 -7.37 10.92 -9.34
CA HIS A 245 -8.07 12.15 -9.00
C HIS A 245 -8.49 12.05 -7.54
N GLU A 246 -7.72 12.66 -6.63
CA GLU A 246 -8.25 12.95 -5.30
C GLU A 246 -9.09 14.24 -5.38
N PRO A 247 -10.41 14.17 -5.12
CA PRO A 247 -11.23 15.37 -5.08
C PRO A 247 -10.79 16.24 -3.90
N GLY A 248 -10.29 17.46 -4.18
CA GLY A 248 -10.07 18.48 -3.15
C GLY A 248 -8.62 18.70 -2.68
N THR A 249 -7.61 18.06 -3.27
CA THR A 249 -6.21 18.42 -2.99
C THR A 249 -5.81 19.66 -3.78
N THR A 250 -5.91 20.83 -3.14
CA THR A 250 -5.25 22.05 -3.62
C THR A 250 -3.75 21.95 -3.44
N ARG A 251 -3.01 22.10 -4.55
CA ARG A 251 -1.63 22.61 -4.62
C ARG A 251 -0.62 21.94 -3.68
N ASP A 252 -0.24 20.73 -4.02
CA ASP A 252 1.13 20.25 -3.82
C ASP A 252 1.47 19.37 -5.02
N TYR A 253 2.73 19.39 -5.46
CA TYR A 253 3.29 18.77 -6.66
C TYR A 253 2.43 17.62 -7.21
N ALA A 254 1.89 17.78 -8.43
CA ALA A 254 1.17 16.70 -9.12
C ALA A 254 2.19 15.60 -9.46
N SER A 255 2.46 14.71 -8.50
CA SER A 255 3.18 13.47 -8.71
C SER A 255 2.34 12.62 -9.68
N GLU A 256 2.92 12.28 -10.82
CA GLU A 256 2.27 11.40 -11.79
C GLU A 256 2.67 9.97 -11.50
N TYR A 257 1.68 9.08 -11.51
CA TYR A 257 1.90 7.65 -11.32
C TYR A 257 1.77 6.92 -12.65
N ILE A 258 2.67 5.97 -12.87
CA ILE A 258 2.57 5.01 -13.98
C ILE A 258 2.50 3.58 -13.50
N SER A 259 1.91 2.74 -14.33
CA SER A 259 1.89 1.30 -14.18
C SER A 259 2.83 0.66 -15.21
N ILE A 260 3.85 -0.05 -14.74
CA ILE A 260 4.70 -0.90 -15.59
C ILE A 260 4.52 -2.33 -15.11
N GLU A 261 4.03 -3.21 -15.99
CA GLU A 261 3.67 -4.59 -15.65
C GLU A 261 2.75 -4.70 -14.41
N ASP A 262 1.79 -3.77 -14.30
CA ASP A 262 0.87 -3.62 -13.15
C ASP A 262 1.53 -3.24 -11.80
N ILE A 263 2.82 -2.87 -11.81
CA ILE A 263 3.51 -2.29 -10.66
C ILE A 263 3.47 -0.75 -10.75
N PRO A 264 2.96 -0.05 -9.72
CA PRO A 264 2.91 1.40 -9.71
C PRO A 264 4.29 2.00 -9.42
N PHE A 265 4.65 3.05 -10.16
CA PHE A 265 5.82 3.90 -9.93
C PHE A 265 5.40 5.37 -9.86
N GLU A 266 6.07 6.14 -9.01
CA GLU A 266 5.94 7.60 -8.98
C GLU A 266 6.99 8.21 -9.91
N ILE A 267 6.59 9.13 -10.79
CA ILE A 267 7.55 9.91 -11.58
C ILE A 267 7.80 11.24 -10.88
N VAL A 268 9.06 11.46 -10.54
CA VAL A 268 9.52 12.72 -9.95
C VAL A 268 9.83 13.70 -11.08
N ASP A 269 9.23 14.89 -11.00
CA ASP A 269 9.36 16.04 -11.91
C ASP A 269 8.59 15.99 -13.23
N THR A 270 7.30 16.35 -13.18
CA THR A 270 6.42 16.49 -14.36
C THR A 270 6.29 17.94 -14.84
N ALA A 271 6.74 18.91 -14.03
CA ALA A 271 6.56 20.33 -14.30
C ALA A 271 7.45 20.86 -15.43
N GLY A 272 8.66 20.31 -15.60
CA GLY A 272 9.53 20.64 -16.73
C GLY A 272 9.22 19.86 -18.01
N ILE A 273 8.52 18.73 -17.86
CA ILE A 273 8.31 17.77 -18.95
C ILE A 273 7.02 18.07 -19.70
N ARG A 274 5.99 18.63 -19.04
CA ARG A 274 4.77 19.12 -19.70
C ARG A 274 4.89 20.54 -20.29
N LYS A 275 5.86 21.36 -19.87
CA LYS A 275 5.97 22.77 -20.31
C LYS A 275 6.83 22.99 -21.55
N THR A 276 7.48 21.97 -22.08
CA THR A 276 8.45 22.12 -23.16
C THR A 276 7.86 21.91 -24.55
N GLU A 277 7.02 22.87 -24.97
CA GLU A 277 6.97 23.25 -26.39
C GLU A 277 7.78 24.53 -26.69
N ASP A 278 8.16 25.36 -25.70
CA ASP A 278 8.81 26.66 -26.03
C ASP A 278 9.85 27.24 -25.02
N THR A 279 10.31 26.50 -24.00
CA THR A 279 11.36 27.01 -23.09
C THR A 279 12.53 26.05 -23.00
N VAL A 280 13.73 26.49 -23.38
CA VAL A 280 14.99 25.79 -23.14
C VAL A 280 15.20 25.71 -21.62
N GLU A 281 14.87 24.57 -21.01
CA GLU A 281 15.11 24.35 -19.59
C GLU A 281 16.61 24.09 -19.35
N SER A 282 17.28 25.04 -18.70
CA SER A 282 18.57 24.81 -18.08
C SER A 282 18.36 24.10 -16.74
N MET A 283 18.73 22.82 -16.63
CA MET A 283 18.75 22.13 -15.34
C MET A 283 19.91 22.68 -14.50
N SER A 284 19.61 23.25 -13.33
CA SER A 284 20.66 23.65 -12.38
C SER A 284 21.16 22.42 -11.60
N ILE A 285 22.46 22.37 -11.25
CA ILE A 285 23.05 21.29 -10.45
C ILE A 285 22.29 21.07 -9.13
N GLU A 286 21.78 22.14 -8.52
CA GLU A 286 21.00 22.08 -7.29
C GLU A 286 19.66 21.35 -7.48
N MET A 287 18.95 21.64 -8.56
CA MET A 287 17.70 20.95 -8.92
C MET A 287 17.94 19.47 -9.19
N THR A 288 19.00 19.13 -9.93
CA THR A 288 19.40 17.73 -10.18
C THR A 288 19.64 16.97 -8.86
N ARG A 289 20.33 17.60 -7.90
CA ARG A 289 20.61 16.97 -6.60
C ARG A 289 19.34 16.81 -5.77
N GLU A 290 18.44 17.78 -5.79
CA GLU A 290 17.15 17.70 -5.09
C GLU A 290 16.28 16.56 -5.63
N GLN A 291 16.17 16.44 -6.96
CA GLN A 291 15.43 15.36 -7.62
C GLN A 291 16.02 14.00 -7.27
N LEU A 292 17.33 13.84 -7.40
CA LEU A 292 18.04 12.61 -7.03
C LEU A 292 17.82 12.25 -5.55
N GLY A 293 17.74 13.23 -4.65
CA GLY A 293 17.44 12.99 -3.24
C GLY A 293 16.15 12.18 -3.00
N ARG A 294 15.15 12.35 -3.87
CA ARG A 294 13.87 11.65 -3.81
C ARG A 294 13.86 10.32 -4.58
N ALA A 295 14.85 10.04 -5.42
CA ALA A 295 14.85 8.87 -6.28
C ALA A 295 15.06 7.56 -5.52
N ASP A 296 14.33 6.53 -5.94
CA ASP A 296 14.66 5.12 -5.70
C ASP A 296 15.31 4.53 -6.96
N LYS A 297 14.85 4.93 -8.15
CA LYS A 297 15.44 4.57 -9.45
C LYS A 297 15.75 5.79 -10.29
N VAL A 298 16.82 5.71 -11.09
CA VAL A 298 17.24 6.78 -12.00
C VAL A 298 17.39 6.24 -13.42
N LEU A 299 16.62 6.78 -14.35
CA LEU A 299 16.82 6.60 -15.79
C LEU A 299 17.75 7.71 -16.28
N ALA A 300 19.03 7.40 -16.49
CA ALA A 300 20.04 8.36 -16.91
C ALA A 300 20.21 8.32 -18.44
N ILE A 301 19.70 9.32 -19.15
CA ILE A 301 19.66 9.36 -20.61
C ILE A 301 20.86 10.13 -21.18
N PHE A 302 21.52 9.55 -22.18
CA PHE A 302 22.63 10.14 -22.94
C PHE A 302 22.33 10.10 -24.44
N ASP A 303 22.81 11.11 -25.19
CA ASP A 303 22.55 11.24 -26.63
C ASP A 303 23.63 10.50 -27.44
N ASN A 304 23.26 9.41 -28.11
CA ASN A 304 24.17 8.63 -28.95
C ASN A 304 24.74 9.41 -30.14
N SER A 305 24.02 10.42 -30.63
CA SER A 305 24.36 11.16 -31.85
C SER A 305 25.45 12.22 -31.65
N LYS A 306 25.91 12.42 -30.41
CA LYS A 306 26.91 13.43 -30.06
C LYS A 306 28.00 12.85 -29.15
N PRO A 307 29.24 13.38 -29.20
CA PRO A 307 30.25 13.08 -28.19
C PRO A 307 29.82 13.53 -26.80
N LEU A 308 30.39 12.90 -25.77
CA LEU A 308 30.21 13.28 -24.37
C LEU A 308 30.71 14.70 -24.12
N ASP A 309 29.87 15.58 -23.57
CA ASP A 309 30.20 16.98 -23.29
C ASP A 309 30.31 17.29 -21.79
N HIS A 310 30.38 18.58 -21.43
CA HIS A 310 30.51 19.02 -20.05
C HIS A 310 29.25 18.74 -19.22
N GLU A 311 28.06 18.92 -19.79
CA GLU A 311 26.80 18.68 -19.08
C GLU A 311 26.61 17.18 -18.80
N ASP A 312 26.99 16.32 -19.74
CA ASP A 312 26.98 14.86 -19.52
C ASP A 312 27.92 14.48 -18.36
N ARG A 313 29.09 15.14 -18.23
CA ARG A 313 30.02 14.91 -17.12
C ARG A 313 29.46 15.37 -15.78
N GLU A 314 28.80 16.52 -15.72
CA GLU A 314 28.12 16.98 -14.50
C GLU A 314 27.04 16.01 -14.03
N ILE A 315 26.28 15.42 -14.98
CA ILE A 315 25.29 14.38 -14.69
C ILE A 315 25.96 13.13 -14.12
N LEU A 316 27.06 12.67 -14.73
CA LEU A 316 27.83 11.52 -14.24
C LEU A 316 28.37 11.77 -12.81
N ASP A 317 28.91 12.95 -12.54
CA ASP A 317 29.40 13.33 -11.22
C ASP A 317 28.28 13.39 -10.16
N ALA A 318 27.10 13.89 -10.55
CA ALA A 318 25.91 13.88 -9.69
C ALA A 318 25.46 12.44 -9.38
N LEU A 319 25.40 11.56 -10.39
CA LEU A 319 25.04 10.16 -10.23
C LEU A 319 26.02 9.41 -9.33
N LYS A 320 27.33 9.63 -9.49
CA LYS A 320 28.37 9.06 -8.61
C LYS A 320 28.20 9.51 -7.17
N SER A 321 28.01 10.81 -6.97
CA SER A 321 27.82 11.40 -5.64
C SER A 321 26.58 10.82 -4.96
N TRP A 322 25.48 10.71 -5.70
CA TRP A 322 24.23 10.12 -5.22
C TRP A 322 24.37 8.62 -4.90
N LYS A 323 25.00 7.85 -5.79
CA LYS A 323 25.31 6.43 -5.58
C LYS A 323 26.09 6.21 -4.29
N MET A 324 27.11 7.04 -4.04
CA MET A 324 27.92 6.98 -2.82
C MET A 324 27.09 7.32 -1.57
N ALA A 325 26.23 8.34 -1.64
CA ALA A 325 25.35 8.71 -0.52
C ALA A 325 24.36 7.59 -0.18
N LYS A 326 23.68 7.00 -1.18
CA LYS A 326 22.75 5.89 -0.98
C LYS A 326 23.43 4.62 -0.45
N ALA A 327 24.65 4.33 -0.91
CA ALA A 327 25.44 3.23 -0.38
C ALA A 327 25.80 3.41 1.12
N TYR A 328 25.99 4.66 1.57
CA TYR A 328 26.23 4.97 2.97
C TYR A 328 24.98 4.83 3.83
N GLU A 329 23.80 5.23 3.30
CA GLU A 329 22.54 5.18 4.02
C GLU A 329 22.05 3.76 4.34
N ARG A 330 22.51 2.71 3.62
CA ARG A 330 22.23 1.27 3.86
C ARG A 330 20.74 0.87 3.99
N GLN A 331 19.79 1.76 3.70
CA GLN A 331 18.37 1.56 4.02
C GLN A 331 17.48 1.30 2.81
N ARG A 332 17.94 1.57 1.57
CA ARG A 332 17.15 1.34 0.34
C ARG A 332 18.01 0.78 -0.79
N ALA A 333 17.47 -0.22 -1.48
CA ALA A 333 17.96 -0.62 -2.79
C ALA A 333 17.76 0.57 -3.75
N TYR A 334 18.77 0.86 -4.55
CA TYR A 334 18.72 1.92 -5.55
C TYR A 334 19.20 1.35 -6.89
N THR A 335 18.64 1.85 -7.99
CA THR A 335 19.02 1.39 -9.34
C THR A 335 19.31 2.58 -10.24
N ILE A 336 20.45 2.55 -10.93
CA ILE A 336 20.76 3.48 -12.03
C ILE A 336 20.69 2.67 -13.33
N ILE A 337 19.88 3.14 -14.27
CA ILE A 337 19.67 2.53 -15.58
C ILE A 337 20.18 3.54 -16.62
N PRO A 338 21.43 3.39 -17.11
CA PRO A 338 21.98 4.24 -18.16
C PRO A 338 21.35 3.90 -19.52
N LEU A 339 20.73 4.89 -20.15
CA LEU A 339 20.04 4.77 -21.44
C LEU A 339 20.78 5.57 -22.51
N ILE A 340 21.23 4.91 -23.56
CA ILE A 340 21.84 5.50 -24.75
C ILE A 340 20.73 5.70 -25.78
N ASN A 341 20.24 6.93 -25.88
CA ASN A 341 19.10 7.30 -26.71
C ASN A 341 19.53 7.79 -28.10
N LYS A 342 18.58 7.82 -29.04
CA LYS A 342 18.77 8.20 -30.47
C LYS A 342 19.68 7.23 -31.22
N THR A 343 19.50 5.94 -30.98
CA THR A 343 20.22 4.87 -31.70
C THR A 343 19.84 4.78 -33.18
N ASP A 344 18.76 5.44 -33.59
CA ASP A 344 18.38 5.67 -34.98
C ASP A 344 19.32 6.64 -35.72
N LEU A 345 20.20 7.35 -34.99
CA LEU A 345 21.22 8.25 -35.54
C LEU A 345 22.62 7.62 -35.46
N PRO A 346 23.58 8.07 -36.31
CA PRO A 346 24.96 7.59 -36.26
C PRO A 346 25.60 7.79 -34.89
N ALA A 347 26.22 6.73 -34.35
CA ALA A 347 26.86 6.75 -33.04
C ALA A 347 28.12 7.62 -33.03
N GLN A 348 28.16 8.59 -32.12
CA GLN A 348 29.31 9.46 -31.83
C GLN A 348 29.71 9.45 -30.35
N LEU A 349 28.91 8.80 -29.50
CA LEU A 349 29.14 8.68 -28.07
C LEU A 349 30.00 7.45 -27.75
N ASP A 350 31.07 7.63 -26.98
CA ASP A 350 31.84 6.51 -26.42
C ASP A 350 31.16 6.00 -25.14
N THR A 351 30.35 4.96 -25.30
CA THR A 351 29.54 4.38 -24.22
C THR A 351 30.37 3.71 -23.13
N LYS A 352 31.61 3.30 -23.42
CA LYS A 352 32.51 2.70 -22.43
C LYS A 352 32.83 3.64 -21.29
N ILE A 353 32.88 4.94 -21.56
CA ILE A 353 33.11 5.96 -20.53
C ILE A 353 31.96 5.91 -19.52
N ILE A 354 30.72 5.92 -19.99
CA ILE A 354 29.51 5.87 -19.14
C ILE A 354 29.45 4.57 -18.34
N GLU A 355 29.69 3.42 -18.98
CA GLU A 355 29.75 2.12 -18.31
C GLU A 355 30.76 2.12 -17.16
N SER A 356 31.95 2.67 -17.40
CA SER A 356 33.03 2.73 -16.41
C SER A 356 32.74 3.69 -15.26
N GLU A 357 32.14 4.84 -15.56
CA GLU A 357 31.87 5.91 -14.61
C GLU A 357 30.71 5.55 -13.67
N ILE A 358 29.67 4.89 -14.19
CA ILE A 358 28.50 4.46 -13.41
C ILE A 358 28.73 3.07 -12.78
N ALA A 359 29.64 2.28 -13.35
CA ALA A 359 29.84 0.86 -13.02
C ALA A 359 28.52 0.07 -13.16
N SER A 360 27.86 0.25 -14.31
CA SER A 360 26.59 -0.40 -14.69
C SER A 360 26.57 -0.57 -16.21
N PRO A 361 26.00 -1.66 -16.77
CA PRO A 361 25.79 -1.79 -18.21
C PRO A 361 24.92 -0.65 -18.75
N VAL A 362 25.19 -0.23 -19.99
CA VAL A 362 24.33 0.73 -20.70
C VAL A 362 23.29 -0.02 -21.56
N TYR A 363 22.15 0.62 -21.76
CA TYR A 363 21.05 0.07 -22.57
C TYR A 363 20.74 1.00 -23.73
N TYR A 364 20.54 0.43 -24.92
CA TYR A 364 20.38 1.19 -26.17
C TYR A 364 18.91 1.32 -26.53
N ILE A 365 18.43 2.55 -26.76
CA ILE A 365 17.04 2.83 -27.09
C ILE A 365 16.90 3.87 -28.20
N SER A 366 15.80 3.80 -28.95
CA SER A 366 15.28 4.94 -29.71
C SER A 366 13.91 5.29 -29.17
N ALA A 367 13.84 6.29 -28.29
CA ALA A 367 12.58 6.74 -27.71
C ALA A 367 11.59 7.21 -28.79
N GLN A 368 12.09 7.81 -29.89
CA GLN A 368 11.25 8.28 -30.99
C GLN A 368 10.66 7.13 -31.81
N LYS A 369 11.43 6.06 -32.04
CA LYS A 369 10.97 4.86 -32.76
C LYS A 369 10.29 3.83 -31.87
N LYS A 370 10.31 4.05 -30.55
CA LYS A 370 9.86 3.10 -29.52
C LYS A 370 10.60 1.76 -29.58
N GLU A 371 11.89 1.79 -29.93
CA GLU A 371 12.74 0.61 -30.02
C GLU A 371 13.60 0.47 -28.76
N GLY A 372 13.75 -0.75 -28.25
CA GLY A 372 14.54 -1.06 -27.06
C GLY A 372 13.88 -0.71 -25.72
N LEU A 373 12.61 -0.27 -25.72
CA LEU A 373 11.89 0.09 -24.50
C LEU A 373 11.60 -1.11 -23.59
N ASP A 374 11.51 -2.32 -24.16
CA ASP A 374 11.28 -3.57 -23.42
C ASP A 374 12.32 -3.76 -22.30
N VAL A 375 13.58 -3.42 -22.59
CA VAL A 375 14.67 -3.48 -21.62
C VAL A 375 14.48 -2.47 -20.49
N VAL A 376 13.88 -1.31 -20.78
CA VAL A 376 13.56 -0.30 -19.75
C VAL A 376 12.50 -0.85 -18.80
N TYR A 377 11.44 -1.46 -19.33
CA TYR A 377 10.39 -2.08 -18.52
C TYR A 377 10.95 -3.21 -17.66
N GLU A 378 11.70 -4.15 -18.27
CA GLU A 378 12.33 -5.27 -17.58
C GLU A 378 13.21 -4.79 -16.42
N LYS A 379 14.08 -3.79 -16.64
CA LYS A 379 14.99 -3.28 -15.60
C LYS A 379 14.29 -2.52 -14.48
N LEU A 380 13.12 -1.95 -14.74
CA LEU A 380 12.33 -1.29 -13.70
C LEU A 380 11.66 -2.31 -12.76
N VAL A 381 11.29 -3.48 -13.27
CA VAL A 381 10.49 -4.48 -12.52
C VAL A 381 11.26 -5.75 -12.12
N GLU A 382 12.48 -5.98 -12.61
CA GLU A 382 13.23 -7.23 -12.41
C GLU A 382 13.41 -7.64 -10.94
N GLU A 383 13.52 -6.67 -10.03
CA GLU A 383 13.67 -6.91 -8.59
C GLU A 383 12.36 -7.33 -7.90
N PHE A 384 11.23 -7.18 -8.59
CA PHE A 384 9.88 -7.53 -8.13
C PHE A 384 9.34 -8.81 -8.76
N ASN A 385 10.20 -9.62 -9.40
CA ASN A 385 9.81 -10.79 -10.17
C ASN A 385 9.32 -11.94 -9.26
N THR A 386 8.14 -11.78 -8.70
CA THR A 386 7.42 -12.78 -7.92
C THR A 386 6.31 -13.37 -8.78
N CYS A 387 6.32 -14.70 -8.96
CA CYS A 387 5.22 -15.40 -9.61
C CYS A 387 4.00 -15.41 -8.69
N TYR A 388 3.10 -14.46 -8.89
CA TYR A 388 1.87 -14.35 -8.10
C TYR A 388 0.73 -15.17 -8.73
N HIS A 389 0.04 -15.94 -7.90
CA HIS A 389 -1.19 -16.63 -8.23
C HIS A 389 -2.28 -16.23 -7.22
N PRO A 390 -3.58 -16.28 -7.59
CA PRO A 390 -4.67 -16.00 -6.65
C PRO A 390 -4.54 -16.86 -5.37
N GLY A 391 -4.60 -16.20 -4.21
CA GLY A 391 -4.44 -16.80 -2.90
C GLY A 391 -2.99 -16.94 -2.41
N THR A 392 -1.99 -16.53 -3.18
CA THR A 392 -0.59 -16.51 -2.72
C THR A 392 -0.44 -15.53 -1.54
N PRO A 393 0.17 -15.96 -0.41
CA PRO A 393 0.45 -15.05 0.69
C PRO A 393 1.56 -14.08 0.28
N VAL A 394 1.33 -12.78 0.48
CA VAL A 394 2.28 -11.73 0.09
C VAL A 394 2.52 -10.82 1.29
N VAL A 395 3.79 -10.64 1.64
CA VAL A 395 4.22 -9.63 2.61
C VAL A 395 4.22 -8.28 1.92
N PHE A 396 3.48 -7.31 2.46
CA PHE A 396 3.19 -6.09 1.71
C PHE A 396 3.55 -4.79 2.44
N ASN A 397 3.88 -4.85 3.73
CA ASN A 397 4.35 -3.68 4.47
C ASN A 397 5.62 -3.94 5.28
N LYS A 398 6.25 -2.85 5.69
CA LYS A 398 7.53 -2.88 6.41
C LYS A 398 7.43 -3.56 7.77
N ARG A 399 6.30 -3.45 8.49
CA ARG A 399 6.13 -4.07 9.81
C ARG A 399 6.19 -5.58 9.69
N GLN A 400 5.38 -6.15 8.80
CA GLN A 400 5.35 -7.58 8.50
C GLN A 400 6.74 -8.07 8.07
N PHE A 401 7.41 -7.34 7.17
CA PHE A 401 8.76 -7.68 6.72
C PHE A 401 9.77 -7.68 7.88
N HIS A 402 9.76 -6.66 8.75
CA HIS A 402 10.68 -6.59 9.90
C HIS A 402 10.46 -7.72 10.89
N LEU A 403 9.21 -8.02 11.22
CA LEU A 403 8.85 -9.11 12.14
C LEU A 403 9.32 -10.46 11.59
N LEU A 404 9.00 -10.76 10.32
CA LEU A 404 9.41 -12.01 9.68
C LEU A 404 10.92 -12.13 9.49
N SER A 405 11.61 -11.01 9.18
CA SER A 405 13.07 -10.98 9.11
C SER A 405 13.71 -11.25 10.48
N GLY A 406 13.09 -10.72 11.54
CA GLY A 406 13.47 -11.00 12.93
C GLY A 406 13.35 -12.49 13.26
N ALA A 407 12.20 -13.08 12.93
CA ALA A 407 11.98 -14.53 13.09
C ALA A 407 13.00 -15.35 12.30
N ARG A 408 13.29 -14.96 11.04
CA ARG A 408 14.28 -15.65 10.21
C ARG A 408 15.69 -15.63 10.82
N ARG A 409 16.13 -14.47 11.32
CA ARG A 409 17.43 -14.31 11.98
C ARG A 409 17.55 -15.17 13.24
N MET A 410 16.46 -15.30 14.00
CA MET A 410 16.46 -16.17 15.18
C MET A 410 16.65 -17.64 14.80
N LEU A 411 16.02 -18.08 13.70
CA LEU A 411 16.19 -19.45 13.19
C LEU A 411 17.62 -19.74 12.70
N GLU A 412 18.38 -18.71 12.29
CA GLU A 412 19.79 -18.86 11.87
C GLU A 412 20.78 -18.91 13.04
N THR A 413 20.52 -18.16 14.11
CA THR A 413 21.50 -17.87 15.16
C THR A 413 21.29 -18.66 16.45
N ALA A 414 20.08 -19.13 16.74
CA ALA A 414 19.78 -19.76 18.01
C ALA A 414 20.08 -21.27 18.00
N ALA A 415 20.76 -21.74 19.05
CA ALA A 415 20.61 -23.14 19.48
C ALA A 415 19.14 -23.33 19.87
N PHE A 416 18.43 -24.21 19.16
CA PHE A 416 16.99 -24.35 19.27
C PHE A 416 16.60 -24.66 20.73
N SER A 417 15.89 -23.72 21.38
CA SER A 417 15.51 -23.79 22.78
C SER A 417 14.06 -23.36 22.96
N ALA A 418 13.43 -23.77 24.07
CA ALA A 418 12.06 -23.37 24.40
C ALA A 418 11.86 -21.85 24.39
N ALA A 419 12.88 -21.08 24.81
CA ALA A 419 12.87 -19.62 24.76
C ALA A 419 12.76 -19.08 23.32
N THR A 420 13.48 -19.70 22.37
CA THR A 420 13.42 -19.32 20.94
C THR A 420 12.05 -19.60 20.34
N ILE A 421 11.44 -20.74 20.68
CA ILE A 421 10.09 -21.11 20.22
C ILE A 421 9.06 -20.10 20.71
N GLN A 422 9.13 -19.73 21.99
CA GLN A 422 8.22 -18.76 22.59
C GLN A 422 8.34 -17.38 21.93
N GLU A 423 9.57 -16.93 21.64
CA GLU A 423 9.80 -15.64 20.99
C GLU A 423 9.34 -15.64 19.52
N LEU A 424 9.55 -16.73 18.77
CA LEU A 424 8.98 -16.90 17.41
C LEU A 424 7.45 -16.81 17.43
N ARG A 425 6.81 -17.48 18.40
CA ARG A 425 5.36 -17.43 18.58
C ARG A 425 4.88 -16.02 18.94
N ASN A 426 5.66 -15.26 19.72
CA ASN A 426 5.35 -13.87 20.01
C ASN A 426 5.39 -13.02 18.73
N ILE A 427 6.39 -13.22 17.86
CA ILE A 427 6.49 -12.51 16.58
C ILE A 427 5.28 -12.82 15.68
N PHE A 428 4.88 -14.09 15.55
CA PHE A 428 3.71 -14.44 14.73
C PHE A 428 2.40 -13.89 15.31
N ASN A 429 2.25 -13.91 16.63
CA ASN A 429 1.12 -13.27 17.30
C ASN A 429 1.12 -11.76 17.06
N GLU A 430 2.28 -11.11 17.10
CA GLU A 430 2.39 -9.68 16.81
C GLU A 430 2.04 -9.37 15.35
N CYS A 431 2.44 -10.22 14.40
CA CYS A 431 2.00 -10.11 13.00
C CYS A 431 0.46 -10.16 12.90
N LEU A 432 -0.18 -11.13 13.55
CA LEU A 432 -1.63 -11.39 13.48
C LEU A 432 -2.48 -10.45 14.33
N ARG A 433 -2.01 -9.96 15.47
CA ARG A 433 -2.79 -9.11 16.39
C ARG A 433 -2.38 -7.64 16.39
N GLY A 434 -1.26 -7.33 15.73
CA GLY A 434 -0.62 -6.02 15.81
C GLY A 434 0.19 -5.87 17.09
N ALA A 435 0.84 -4.71 17.25
CA ALA A 435 1.51 -4.37 18.49
C ALA A 435 0.46 -4.20 19.61
N ILE A 436 0.51 -5.06 20.62
CA ILE A 436 -0.25 -4.90 21.86
C ILE A 436 0.52 -3.84 22.66
N TYR A 437 0.05 -2.59 22.62
CA TYR A 437 0.60 -1.51 23.45
C TYR A 437 -0.01 -1.51 24.85
#